data_AF-A0A1E3QAG6-F1
#
_entry.id   AF-A0A1E3QAG6-F1
#
_cell.length_a   1.000
_cell.length_b   1.000
_cell.length_c   1.000
_cell.angle_alpha   90.00
_cell.angle_beta   90.00
_cell.angle_gamma   90.00
#
_symmetry.space_group_name_H-M   'P 1'
#
loop_
_entity.id
_entity.type
_entity.pdbx_description
1 polymer ?
#
loop_
_entity_poly.entity_id
_entity_poly.type
_entity_poly.pdbx_seq_one_letter_code
_entity_poly.pdbx_strand_id
1 'polypeptide(L)'
;MEPCIANVHLHLVSVKFPANDDIGGWTVWSLEFAISVFVVACPCGIGLAAPTALFVGIGIAEKYGILPRGGGEAFGAQVDVVVFDKTGTLTEGGAPRITDTTFVIPECQLIAIQIASGFG
;
A
#
# COMPACT_ATOMS: atom_id res chain seq x y z
N MET A 1 -3.42 48.89 42.37
CA MET A 1 -4.17 47.63 42.55
C MET A 1 -3.96 46.85 41.27
N GLU A 2 -2.97 45.96 41.26
CA GLU A 2 -2.58 45.21 40.07
C GLU A 2 -3.69 44.20 39.70
N PRO A 3 -4.04 44.07 38.40
CA PRO A 3 -5.09 43.16 37.98
C PRO A 3 -4.66 41.71 38.21
N CYS A 4 -5.53 40.89 38.81
CA CYS A 4 -5.30 39.49 39.16
C CYS A 4 -5.06 38.60 37.91
N ILE A 5 -3.83 38.59 37.43
CA ILE A 5 -3.35 37.66 36.40
C ILE A 5 -3.20 36.25 36.99
N ALA A 6 -4.24 35.43 36.85
CA ALA A 6 -4.12 33.98 37.09
C ALA A 6 -3.31 33.34 35.95
N ASN A 7 -2.31 32.54 36.30
CA ASN A 7 -1.51 31.76 35.34
C ASN A 7 -1.69 30.28 35.68
N VAL A 8 -1.99 29.46 34.69
CA VAL A 8 -1.91 28.00 34.82
C VAL A 8 -0.70 27.52 34.03
N HIS A 9 0.21 26.84 34.72
CA HIS A 9 1.37 26.20 34.12
C HIS A 9 1.00 24.77 33.75
N LEU A 10 0.80 24.51 32.46
CA LEU A 10 0.83 23.17 31.92
C LEU A 10 2.27 22.86 31.50
N HIS A 11 2.67 21.59 31.53
CA HIS A 11 4.07 21.14 31.51
C HIS A 11 4.95 21.67 30.35
N LEU A 12 4.37 22.29 29.32
CA LEU A 12 5.06 22.94 28.21
C LEU A 12 4.47 24.30 27.75
N VAL A 13 3.38 24.80 28.37
CA VAL A 13 2.72 26.06 27.95
C VAL A 13 2.17 26.80 29.17
N SER A 14 2.50 28.09 29.31
CA SER A 14 1.91 28.99 30.30
C SER A 14 0.67 29.66 29.72
N VAL A 15 -0.50 29.42 30.31
CA VAL A 15 -1.77 30.03 29.90
C VAL A 15 -2.08 31.20 30.82
N LYS A 16 -2.13 32.40 30.23
CA LYS A 16 -2.44 33.67 30.90
C LYS A 16 -3.95 33.95 30.77
N PHE A 17 -4.67 34.02 31.88
CA PHE A 17 -6.09 34.36 31.86
C PHE A 17 -6.31 35.88 31.77
N PRO A 18 -7.24 36.36 30.94
CA PRO A 18 -7.54 37.78 30.82
C PRO A 18 -8.25 38.28 32.09
N ALA A 19 -7.80 39.42 32.63
CA ALA A 19 -8.57 40.18 33.61
C ALA A 19 -9.71 40.90 32.87
N ASN A 20 -10.89 40.96 33.48
CA ASN A 20 -12.15 41.41 32.85
C ASN A 20 -12.24 42.94 32.73
N ASP A 21 -11.29 43.57 32.04
CA ASP A 21 -11.14 45.04 32.02
C ASP A 21 -11.35 45.72 30.66
N ASP A 22 -11.75 45.03 29.58
CA ASP A 22 -12.18 45.67 28.31
C ASP A 22 -13.10 44.77 27.45
N ILE A 23 -13.80 45.39 26.48
CA ILE A 23 -14.82 44.82 25.57
C ILE A 23 -14.36 43.47 24.98
N GLY A 24 -14.94 42.36 25.47
CA GLY A 24 -14.77 41.01 24.89
C GLY A 24 -14.26 39.93 25.86
N GLY A 25 -13.69 40.30 27.01
CA GLY A 25 -13.36 39.45 28.17
C GLY A 25 -13.14 37.95 27.92
N TRP A 26 -13.87 37.11 28.67
CA TRP A 26 -13.78 35.64 28.64
C TRP A 26 -14.33 35.01 27.35
N THR A 27 -15.31 35.65 26.73
CA THR A 27 -16.01 35.11 25.55
C THR A 27 -15.11 35.07 24.32
N VAL A 28 -14.32 36.11 24.08
CA VAL A 28 -13.38 36.16 22.94
C VAL A 28 -12.22 35.20 23.18
N TRP A 29 -11.73 35.11 24.42
CA TRP A 29 -10.67 34.20 24.81
C TRP A 29 -11.05 32.71 24.62
N SER A 30 -12.26 32.32 25.02
CA SER A 30 -12.74 30.95 24.80
C SER A 30 -12.92 30.62 23.31
N LEU A 31 -13.33 31.58 22.48
CA LEU A 31 -13.48 31.38 21.04
C LEU A 31 -12.12 31.18 20.35
N GLU A 32 -11.10 31.94 20.73
CA GLU A 32 -9.73 31.82 20.21
C GLU A 32 -9.11 30.45 20.56
N PHE A 33 -9.28 30.00 21.80
CA PHE A 33 -8.85 28.67 22.22
C PHE A 33 -9.62 27.55 21.49
N ALA A 34 -10.92 27.71 21.25
CA ALA A 34 -11.71 26.72 20.52
C ALA A 34 -11.25 26.56 19.06
N ILE A 35 -10.97 27.68 18.37
CA ILE A 35 -10.52 27.66 16.97
C ILE A 35 -9.11 27.05 16.87
N SER A 36 -8.19 27.41 17.78
CA SER A 36 -6.83 26.86 17.76
C SER A 36 -6.80 25.33 17.93
N VAL A 37 -7.62 24.77 18.83
CA VAL A 37 -7.75 23.32 18.99
C VAL A 37 -8.34 22.66 17.74
N PHE A 38 -9.33 23.27 17.09
CA PHE A 38 -9.95 22.70 15.89
C PHE A 38 -8.98 22.63 14.70
N VAL A 39 -8.13 23.64 14.54
CA VAL A 39 -7.08 23.66 13.50
C VAL A 39 -6.01 22.60 13.78
N VAL A 40 -5.58 22.48 15.04
CA VAL A 40 -4.59 21.45 15.44
C VAL A 40 -5.16 20.04 15.33
N ALA A 41 -6.46 19.87 15.62
CA ALA A 41 -7.12 18.58 15.58
C ALA A 41 -7.35 18.07 14.15
N CYS A 42 -7.33 18.93 13.13
CA CYS A 42 -7.59 18.52 11.76
C CYS A 42 -6.51 17.53 11.28
N PRO A 43 -6.82 16.23 11.13
CA PRO A 43 -5.82 15.17 10.98
C PRO A 43 -5.33 15.04 9.52
N CYS A 44 -5.18 16.14 8.78
CA CYS A 44 -4.94 16.17 7.34
C CYS A 44 -3.75 15.29 6.90
N GLY A 45 -2.70 15.21 7.70
CA GLY A 45 -1.53 14.37 7.41
C GLY A 45 -1.78 12.87 7.62
N ILE A 46 -2.66 12.50 8.55
CA ILE A 46 -2.97 11.09 8.87
C ILE A 46 -3.75 10.46 7.71
N GLY A 47 -4.70 11.20 7.11
CA GLY A 47 -5.50 10.72 5.99
C GLY A 47 -4.71 10.54 4.68
N LEU A 48 -3.68 11.37 4.45
CA LEU A 48 -2.82 11.27 3.26
C LEU A 48 -1.66 10.28 3.42
N ALA A 49 -1.31 9.87 4.63
CA ALA A 49 -0.22 8.93 4.87
C ALA A 49 -0.43 7.57 4.17
N ALA A 50 -1.63 6.97 4.30
CA ALA A 50 -1.95 5.68 3.69
C ALA A 50 -1.92 5.70 2.14
N PRO A 51 -2.57 6.64 1.43
CA PRO A 51 -2.54 6.66 -0.03
C PRO A 51 -1.15 7.01 -0.60
N THR A 52 -0.38 7.86 0.08
CA THR A 52 0.98 8.21 -0.37
C THR A 52 1.94 7.03 -0.23
N ALA A 53 1.88 6.31 0.89
CA ALA A 53 2.67 5.09 1.08
C ALA A 53 2.33 4.02 0.02
N LEU A 54 1.04 3.82 -0.26
CA LEU A 54 0.60 2.87 -1.27
C LEU A 54 1.09 3.26 -2.67
N PHE A 55 0.93 4.54 -3.06
CA PHE A 55 1.32 5.00 -4.39
C PHE A 55 2.83 4.89 -4.64
N VAL A 56 3.64 5.30 -3.66
CA VAL A 56 5.10 5.18 -3.74
C VAL A 56 5.53 3.72 -3.70
N GLY A 57 4.89 2.88 -2.87
CA GLY A 57 5.15 1.45 -2.80
C GLY A 57 4.90 0.73 -4.13
N ILE A 58 3.77 1.02 -4.79
CA ILE A 58 3.44 0.47 -6.11
C ILE A 58 4.47 0.93 -7.16
N GLY A 59 4.83 2.22 -7.19
CA GLY A 59 5.81 2.73 -8.14
C GLY A 59 7.21 2.13 -7.98
N ILE A 60 7.57 1.66 -6.78
CA ILE A 60 8.80 0.90 -6.56
C ILE A 60 8.61 -0.55 -7.02
N ALA A 61 7.51 -1.20 -6.67
CA ALA A 61 7.21 -2.59 -7.05
C ALA A 61 7.14 -2.80 -8.57
N GLU A 62 6.59 -1.81 -9.30
CA GLU A 62 6.49 -1.84 -10.76
C GLU A 62 7.88 -1.87 -11.44
N LYS A 63 8.89 -1.21 -10.84
CA LYS A 63 10.28 -1.28 -11.34
C LYS A 63 10.88 -2.68 -11.23
N TYR A 64 10.34 -3.51 -10.34
CA TYR A 64 10.70 -4.91 -10.17
C TYR A 64 9.76 -5.86 -10.94
N GLY A 65 8.88 -5.33 -11.79
CA GLY A 65 7.94 -6.12 -12.60
C GLY A 65 6.71 -6.64 -11.83
N ILE A 66 6.47 -6.14 -10.62
CA ILE A 66 5.32 -6.53 -9.79
C ILE A 66 4.22 -5.48 -9.96
N LEU A 67 3.08 -5.88 -10.56
CA LEU A 67 1.93 -5.01 -10.81
C LEU A 67 0.75 -5.40 -9.92
N PRO A 68 0.66 -4.86 -8.69
CA PRO A 68 -0.47 -5.10 -7.80
C PRO A 68 -1.73 -4.44 -8.36
N ARG A 69 -2.78 -5.23 -8.61
CA ARG A 69 -4.11 -4.75 -9.03
C ARG A 69 -5.07 -4.89 -7.85
N GLY A 70 -5.65 -3.79 -7.37
CA GLY A 70 -6.66 -3.83 -6.30
C GLY A 70 -6.50 -2.84 -5.14
N GLY A 71 -5.56 -1.88 -5.20
CA GLY A 71 -5.40 -0.87 -4.14
C GLY A 71 -4.76 -1.42 -2.86
N GLY A 72 -5.22 -1.00 -1.69
CA GLY A 72 -4.58 -1.28 -0.39
C GLY A 72 -4.49 -2.77 -0.02
N GLU A 73 -5.49 -3.55 -0.42
CA GLU A 73 -5.57 -5.01 -0.18
C GLU A 73 -4.40 -5.75 -0.84
N ALA A 74 -3.94 -5.28 -2.00
CA ALA A 74 -2.90 -5.95 -2.77
C ALA A 74 -1.48 -5.74 -2.20
N PHE A 75 -1.29 -4.71 -1.37
CA PHE A 75 0.03 -4.33 -0.83
C PHE A 75 0.20 -4.69 0.65
N GLY A 76 -0.91 -4.91 1.37
CA GLY A 76 -0.92 -5.19 2.82
C GLY A 76 -1.35 -6.60 3.21
N ALA A 77 -1.79 -7.43 2.27
CA ALA A 77 -2.22 -8.80 2.57
C ALA A 77 -1.02 -9.69 2.95
N GLN A 78 -1.12 -10.34 4.11
CA GLN A 78 -0.29 -11.50 4.41
C GLN A 78 -0.84 -12.70 3.64
N VAL A 79 0.02 -13.35 2.85
CA VAL A 79 -0.37 -14.48 2.01
C VAL A 79 0.24 -15.75 2.60
N ASP A 80 -0.61 -16.64 3.13
CA ASP A 80 -0.19 -17.92 3.70
C ASP A 80 -0.18 -19.06 2.64
N VAL A 81 -1.01 -18.93 1.61
CA VAL A 81 -1.20 -19.98 0.59
C VAL A 81 -1.24 -19.35 -0.79
N VAL A 82 -0.41 -19.87 -1.71
CA VAL A 82 -0.38 -19.49 -3.11
C VAL A 82 -0.74 -20.71 -3.95
N VAL A 83 -1.80 -20.61 -4.75
CA VAL A 83 -2.21 -21.66 -5.70
C VAL A 83 -1.83 -21.20 -7.10
N PHE A 84 -0.90 -21.92 -7.72
CA PHE A 84 -0.46 -21.64 -9.09
C PHE A 84 -1.34 -22.41 -10.09
N ASP A 85 -1.71 -21.76 -11.19
CA ASP A 85 -2.26 -22.46 -12.35
C ASP A 85 -1.14 -23.19 -13.11
N LYS A 86 -1.43 -24.40 -13.59
CA LYS A 86 -0.41 -25.23 -14.26
C LYS A 86 -0.17 -24.76 -15.70
N THR A 87 -1.21 -24.43 -16.44
CA THR A 87 -1.11 -24.14 -17.87
C THR A 87 -0.90 -22.65 -18.09
N GLY A 88 0.27 -22.23 -18.57
CA GLY A 88 0.54 -20.81 -18.87
C GLY A 88 1.07 -19.96 -17.70
N THR A 89 1.14 -20.49 -16.48
CA THR A 89 1.86 -19.85 -15.35
C THR A 89 3.13 -20.61 -14.99
N LEU A 90 3.03 -21.91 -14.68
CA LEU A 90 4.21 -22.78 -14.47
C LEU A 90 4.80 -23.28 -15.79
N THR A 91 3.95 -23.46 -16.80
CA THR A 91 4.37 -23.84 -18.14
C THR A 91 4.29 -22.63 -19.06
N GLU A 92 5.11 -22.60 -20.12
CA GLU A 92 5.14 -21.52 -21.11
C GLU A 92 3.82 -21.40 -21.92
N GLY A 93 2.82 -22.24 -21.64
CA GLY A 93 1.47 -22.14 -22.24
C GLY A 93 1.42 -22.45 -23.74
N GLY A 94 2.54 -22.85 -24.33
CA GLY A 94 2.67 -23.19 -25.74
C GLY A 94 2.05 -24.54 -26.10
N ALA A 95 2.17 -24.90 -27.38
CA ALA A 95 1.77 -26.21 -27.87
C ALA A 95 2.52 -27.32 -27.12
N PRO A 96 1.83 -28.41 -26.72
CA PRO A 96 2.43 -29.47 -25.94
C PRO A 96 3.63 -30.07 -26.67
N ARG A 97 4.81 -29.99 -26.06
CA ARG A 97 6.03 -30.60 -26.59
C ARG A 97 6.02 -32.07 -26.21
N ILE A 98 6.11 -32.94 -27.22
CA ILE A 98 6.28 -34.38 -27.00
C ILE A 98 7.70 -34.59 -26.49
N THR A 99 7.85 -34.96 -25.22
CA THR A 99 9.16 -35.22 -24.57
C THR A 99 9.56 -36.68 -24.61
N ASP A 100 8.59 -37.60 -24.57
CA ASP A 100 8.85 -39.05 -24.56
C ASP A 100 8.02 -39.77 -25.62
N THR A 101 8.72 -40.47 -26.51
CA THR A 101 8.15 -41.43 -27.45
C THR A 101 8.77 -42.79 -27.21
N THR A 102 8.02 -43.69 -26.57
CA THR A 102 8.41 -45.09 -26.45
C THR A 102 7.89 -45.84 -27.67
N PHE A 103 8.81 -46.23 -28.56
CA PHE A 103 8.50 -47.07 -29.71
C PHE A 103 8.48 -48.54 -29.28
N VAL A 104 7.32 -49.18 -29.41
CA VAL A 104 7.16 -50.63 -29.28
C VAL A 104 6.94 -51.19 -30.68
N ILE A 105 8.02 -51.43 -31.44
CA ILE A 105 7.94 -52.20 -32.70
C ILE A 105 9.20 -53.05 -32.95
N PRO A 106 9.04 -54.26 -33.53
CA PRO A 106 10.13 -55.13 -33.93
C PRO A 106 10.86 -54.55 -35.16
N GLU A 107 12.19 -54.47 -35.06
CA GLU A 107 13.30 -54.29 -36.02
C GLU A 107 13.11 -53.91 -37.52
N CYS A 108 11.94 -54.00 -38.15
CA CYS A 108 11.77 -53.84 -39.60
C CYS A 108 11.41 -52.42 -40.11
N GLN A 109 11.16 -51.43 -39.25
CA GLN A 109 10.62 -50.12 -39.70
C GLN A 109 11.43 -48.88 -39.28
N LEU A 110 12.70 -49.05 -38.87
CA LEU A 110 13.56 -47.95 -38.40
C LEU A 110 13.89 -46.88 -39.45
N ILE A 111 13.78 -47.17 -40.75
CA ILE A 111 14.24 -46.26 -41.82
C ILE A 111 13.19 -45.21 -42.18
N ALA A 112 11.89 -45.46 -41.94
CA ALA A 112 10.82 -44.56 -42.39
C ALA A 112 10.55 -43.38 -41.43
N ILE A 113 10.89 -43.50 -40.14
CA ILE A 113 10.55 -42.49 -39.12
C ILE A 113 11.55 -41.32 -39.10
N GLN A 114 12.78 -41.53 -39.56
CA GLN A 114 13.83 -40.50 -39.54
C GLN A 114 13.48 -39.25 -40.39
N ILE A 115 12.53 -39.35 -41.33
CA ILE A 115 12.07 -38.25 -42.18
C ILE A 115 11.05 -37.36 -41.45
N ALA A 116 10.33 -37.89 -40.46
CA ALA A 116 9.34 -37.11 -39.70
C ALA A 116 9.97 -36.24 -38.59
N SER A 117 11.19 -36.54 -38.16
CA SER A 117 11.96 -35.77 -37.16
C SER A 117 12.76 -34.60 -37.75
N GLY A 118 12.67 -34.35 -39.06
CA GLY A 118 13.25 -33.19 -39.72
C GLY A 118 12.29 -32.00 -39.73
N PHE A 119 11.98 -31.42 -38.56
CA PHE A 119 11.33 -30.12 -38.48
C PHE A 119 12.02 -29.31 -37.38
N GLY A 120 12.58 -28.17 -37.80
CA GLY A 120 13.22 -27.19 -36.92
C GLY A 120 12.25 -26.50 -35.97
#